data_AF-A0A090KZQ6-F1
#
_entry.id   AF-A0A090KZQ6-F1
#
_cell.length_a   1.000
_cell.length_b   1.000
_cell.length_c   1.000
_cell.angle_alpha   90.00
_cell.angle_beta   90.00
_cell.angle_gamma   90.00
#
_symmetry.space_group_name_H-M   'P 1'
#
loop_
_entity.id
_entity.type
_entity.pdbx_description
1 polymer ?
#
loop_
_entity_poly.entity_id
_entity_poly.type
_entity_poly.pdbx_seq_one_letter_code
_entity_poly.pdbx_strand_id
1 'polypeptide(L)'
;MSSTIPPLPHPVRGSLKLPLSVKEFENINNPETILSLIEMVKLEEIKKFINCSDELGKIIQKDIKRRWEISEQRAKDIEAYLEVNKPDQNTIEDDRFDIFCDLLDKACQAFEIYDEHESREIASGKRLYLECELLEIINKSFDTIYKKMQTLDEFKDDRDGAFNERDIIRIDIRSLDVQYSLIHERFLKAFLEMEW
;
A
#
# COMPACT_ATOMS: atom_id res chain seq x y z
N MET A 1 23.53 -20.71 -1.82
CA MET A 1 23.34 -19.48 -1.02
C MET A 1 22.24 -19.78 -0.04
N SER A 2 22.38 -19.41 1.23
CA SER A 2 21.36 -19.63 2.26
C SER A 2 20.08 -18.90 1.85
N SER A 3 19.05 -19.64 1.47
CA SER A 3 17.71 -19.14 1.12
C SER A 3 16.94 -18.79 2.39
N THR A 4 17.43 -17.78 3.12
CA THR A 4 16.68 -17.20 4.23
C THR A 4 15.54 -16.39 3.65
N ILE A 5 14.35 -17.00 3.64
CA ILE A 5 13.08 -16.32 3.39
C ILE A 5 13.01 -15.11 4.35
N PRO A 6 12.82 -13.87 3.85
CA PRO A 6 12.71 -12.71 4.71
C PRO A 6 11.60 -12.93 5.75
N PRO A 7 11.81 -12.59 7.04
CA PRO A 7 10.74 -12.65 8.02
C PRO A 7 9.66 -11.62 7.66
N LEU A 8 8.57 -12.10 7.06
CA LEU A 8 7.35 -11.34 6.80
C LEU A 8 6.40 -11.44 8.02
N PRO A 9 5.58 -10.41 8.32
CA PRO A 9 5.37 -9.18 7.57
C PRO A 9 6.19 -7.98 8.09
N HIS A 10 6.55 -7.06 7.18
CA HIS A 10 6.97 -5.71 7.56
C HIS A 10 5.73 -4.91 8.01
N PRO A 11 5.66 -4.45 9.28
CA PRO A 11 4.52 -3.68 9.75
C PRO A 11 4.56 -2.26 9.17
N VAL A 12 3.77 -1.96 8.14
CA VAL A 12 3.74 -0.62 7.48
C VAL A 12 2.59 0.26 7.97
N ARG A 13 1.57 -0.36 8.57
CA ARG A 13 0.26 0.28 8.74
C ARG A 13 0.18 1.28 9.87
N GLY A 14 1.23 1.43 10.69
CA GLY A 14 1.09 2.00 12.02
C GLY A 14 0.01 1.27 12.82
N SER A 15 -0.12 1.58 14.09
CA SER A 15 -1.18 1.01 14.94
C SER A 15 -1.89 2.06 15.76
N LEU A 16 -1.34 3.28 15.81
CA LEU A 16 -1.78 4.33 16.68
C LEU A 16 -2.73 5.30 15.97
N LYS A 17 -3.62 5.90 16.76
CA LYS A 17 -4.35 7.10 16.35
C LYS A 17 -3.43 8.32 16.46
N LEU A 18 -3.82 9.43 15.83
CA LEU A 18 -3.10 10.68 16.06
C LEU A 18 -3.12 11.04 17.55
N PRO A 19 -1.95 11.34 18.15
CA PRO A 19 -1.86 11.70 19.56
C PRO A 19 -2.35 13.12 19.83
N LEU A 20 -2.41 13.97 18.80
CA LEU A 20 -2.79 15.38 18.87
C LEU A 20 -3.71 15.74 17.69
N SER A 21 -4.45 16.84 17.81
CA SER A 21 -5.19 17.41 16.68
C SER A 21 -4.26 18.05 15.66
N VAL A 22 -4.72 18.18 14.41
CA VAL A 22 -3.94 18.85 13.34
C VAL A 22 -3.52 20.26 13.75
N LYS A 23 -4.39 21.02 14.41
CA LYS A 23 -4.07 22.37 14.90
C LYS A 23 -2.95 22.37 15.95
N GLU A 24 -2.87 21.34 16.78
CA GLU A 24 -1.79 21.22 17.76
C GLU A 24 -0.46 20.88 17.07
N PHE A 25 -0.48 20.05 16.02
CA PHE A 25 0.71 19.79 15.19
C PHE A 25 1.25 21.04 14.51
N GLU A 26 0.38 21.94 14.01
CA GLU A 26 0.79 23.23 13.42
C GLU A 26 1.56 24.13 14.39
N ASN A 27 1.40 23.92 15.70
CA ASN A 27 2.13 24.71 16.71
C ASN A 27 3.47 24.06 17.12
N ILE A 28 3.84 22.91 16.56
CA ILE A 28 5.10 22.23 16.86
C ILE A 28 6.19 22.75 15.93
N ASN A 29 7.14 23.51 16.49
CA ASN A 29 8.24 24.09 15.69
C ASN A 29 9.40 23.12 15.44
N ASN A 30 9.40 21.93 16.05
CA ASN A 30 10.46 20.93 15.87
C ASN A 30 10.02 19.81 14.91
N PRO A 31 10.59 19.73 13.69
CA PRO A 31 10.27 18.68 12.72
C PRO A 31 10.51 17.26 13.24
N GLU A 32 11.54 17.03 14.05
CA GLU A 32 11.86 15.70 14.58
C GLU A 32 10.77 15.23 15.56
N THR A 33 10.24 16.16 16.35
CA THR A 33 9.11 15.86 17.24
C THR A 33 7.87 15.48 16.44
N ILE A 34 7.54 16.21 15.37
CA ILE A 34 6.43 15.88 14.47
C ILE A 34 6.61 14.47 13.92
N LEU A 35 7.78 14.16 13.35
CA LEU A 35 8.07 12.85 12.76
C LEU A 35 7.92 11.71 13.78
N SER A 36 8.47 11.87 14.99
CA SER A 36 8.35 10.87 16.05
C SER A 36 6.90 10.59 16.47
N LEU A 37 6.03 11.60 16.41
CA LEU A 37 4.63 11.48 16.79
C LEU A 37 3.78 10.79 15.71
N ILE A 38 4.21 10.82 14.45
CA ILE A 38 3.46 10.25 13.32
C ILE A 38 3.99 8.89 12.86
N GLU A 39 5.22 8.52 13.20
CA GLU A 39 5.91 7.32 12.69
C GLU A 39 5.08 6.03 12.83
N MET A 40 4.36 5.90 13.96
CA MET A 40 3.53 4.73 14.29
C MET A 40 2.03 4.97 14.10
N VAL A 41 1.65 6.11 13.53
CA VAL A 41 0.25 6.47 13.26
C VAL A 41 -0.25 5.80 12.00
N LYS A 42 -1.53 5.43 11.98
CA LYS A 42 -2.20 4.83 10.81
C LYS A 42 -2.32 5.81 9.65
N LEU A 43 -2.22 5.32 8.42
CA LEU A 43 -2.38 6.12 7.19
C LEU A 43 -3.74 6.87 7.18
N GLU A 44 -4.85 6.18 7.51
CA GLU A 44 -6.20 6.75 7.72
C GLU A 44 -6.21 8.00 8.61
N GLU A 45 -5.36 8.01 9.63
CA GLU A 45 -5.26 9.13 10.56
C GLU A 45 -4.41 10.26 9.98
N ILE A 46 -3.37 9.95 9.20
CA ILE A 46 -2.55 10.94 8.49
C ILE A 46 -3.39 11.67 7.41
N LYS A 47 -4.38 11.00 6.79
CA LYS A 47 -5.32 11.66 5.85
C LYS A 47 -6.04 12.89 6.45
N LYS A 48 -6.14 13.00 7.78
CA LYS A 48 -6.73 14.18 8.45
C LYS A 48 -5.93 15.46 8.25
N PHE A 49 -4.66 15.37 7.84
CA PHE A 49 -3.82 16.51 7.47
C PHE A 49 -4.14 17.09 6.07
N ILE A 50 -5.24 16.68 5.42
CA ILE A 50 -5.66 17.18 4.10
C ILE A 50 -5.68 18.72 3.97
N ASN A 51 -5.96 19.42 5.08
CA ASN A 51 -6.02 20.90 5.15
C ASN A 51 -4.88 21.51 5.99
N CYS A 52 -3.76 20.81 6.17
CA CYS A 52 -2.60 21.36 6.88
C CYS A 52 -1.88 22.44 6.06
N SER A 53 -1.02 23.19 6.72
CA SER A 53 -0.06 24.08 6.05
C SER A 53 0.91 23.29 5.19
N ASP A 54 1.45 23.94 4.15
CA ASP A 54 2.49 23.32 3.32
C ASP A 54 3.78 23.04 4.09
N GLU A 55 4.09 23.85 5.12
CA GLU A 55 5.25 23.62 5.98
C GLU A 55 5.12 22.31 6.76
N LEU A 56 3.99 22.13 7.47
CA LEU A 56 3.71 20.89 8.19
C LEU A 56 3.61 19.71 7.22
N GLY A 57 2.92 19.90 6.09
CA GLY A 57 2.74 18.85 5.10
C GLY A 57 4.05 18.30 4.54
N LYS A 58 5.02 19.19 4.23
CA LYS A 58 6.36 18.80 3.77
C LYS A 58 7.16 18.04 4.84
N ILE A 59 6.96 18.34 6.12
CA ILE A 59 7.58 17.58 7.22
C ILE A 59 7.00 16.18 7.27
N ILE A 60 5.67 16.05 7.30
CA ILE A 60 4.96 14.76 7.35
C ILE A 60 5.27 13.91 6.12
N GLN A 61 5.44 14.53 4.94
CA GLN A 61 5.76 13.83 3.70
C GLN A 61 7.07 13.03 3.80
N LYS A 62 8.02 13.42 4.66
CA LYS A 62 9.23 12.62 4.89
C LYS A 62 8.92 11.23 5.48
N ASP A 63 7.94 11.13 6.38
CA ASP A 63 7.48 9.82 6.89
C ASP A 63 6.72 9.05 5.80
N ILE A 64 5.93 9.73 4.97
CA ILE A 64 5.24 9.08 3.85
C ILE A 64 6.23 8.50 2.84
N LYS A 65 7.30 9.23 2.49
CA LYS A 65 8.41 8.71 1.65
C LYS A 65 9.06 7.47 2.26
N ARG A 66 9.38 7.50 3.55
CA ARG A 66 9.87 6.31 4.27
C ARG A 66 8.91 5.11 4.14
N ARG A 67 7.59 5.33 4.20
CA ARG A 67 6.59 4.25 4.04
C ARG A 67 6.49 3.72 2.61
N TRP A 68 6.77 4.56 1.61
CA TRP A 68 6.93 4.11 0.22
C TRP A 68 8.15 3.21 0.07
N GLU A 69 9.31 3.61 0.58
CA GLU A 69 10.54 2.79 0.57
C GLU A 69 10.32 1.43 1.24
N ILE A 70 9.61 1.40 2.37
CA ILE A 70 9.23 0.15 3.05
C ILE A 70 8.30 -0.69 2.15
N SER A 71 7.31 -0.07 1.50
CA SER A 71 6.41 -0.77 0.58
C SER A 71 7.15 -1.35 -0.63
N GLU A 72 8.13 -0.64 -1.18
CA GLU A 72 8.98 -1.17 -2.27
C GLU A 72 9.78 -2.39 -1.81
N GLN A 73 10.35 -2.34 -0.59
CA GLN A 73 11.04 -3.50 -0.04
C GLN A 73 10.09 -4.67 0.17
N ARG A 74 8.84 -4.41 0.60
CA ARG A 74 7.82 -5.45 0.71
C ARG A 74 7.49 -6.10 -0.62
N ALA A 75 7.38 -5.33 -1.70
CA ALA A 75 7.13 -5.90 -3.03
C ALA A 75 8.23 -6.90 -3.38
N LYS A 76 9.50 -6.52 -3.25
CA LYS A 76 10.66 -7.38 -3.51
C LYS A 76 10.67 -8.63 -2.62
N ASP A 77 10.33 -8.49 -1.34
CA ASP A 77 10.30 -9.60 -0.41
C ASP A 77 9.15 -10.58 -0.71
N ILE A 78 8.00 -10.07 -1.18
CA ILE A 78 6.87 -10.90 -1.61
C ILE A 78 7.22 -11.61 -2.92
N GLU A 79 7.82 -10.94 -3.89
CA GLU A 79 8.30 -11.57 -5.14
C GLU A 79 9.27 -12.72 -4.83
N ALA A 80 10.26 -12.47 -3.97
CA ALA A 80 11.20 -13.50 -3.54
C ALA A 80 10.50 -14.65 -2.79
N TYR A 81 9.50 -14.34 -1.94
CA TYR A 81 8.71 -15.35 -1.25
C TYR A 81 7.92 -16.22 -2.23
N LEU A 82 7.25 -15.61 -3.22
CA LEU A 82 6.49 -16.31 -4.25
C LEU A 82 7.41 -17.23 -5.05
N GLU A 83 8.55 -16.75 -5.52
CA GLU A 83 9.49 -17.54 -6.31
C GLU A 83 10.00 -18.78 -5.56
N VAL A 84 10.31 -18.65 -4.28
CA VAL A 84 10.79 -19.78 -3.45
C VAL A 84 9.68 -20.80 -3.14
N ASN A 85 8.43 -20.35 -3.06
CA ASN A 85 7.28 -21.20 -2.70
C ASN A 85 6.42 -21.55 -3.91
N LYS A 86 6.98 -21.49 -5.11
CA LYS A 86 6.28 -21.84 -6.34
C LYS A 86 5.83 -23.31 -6.30
N PRO A 87 4.54 -23.61 -6.50
CA PRO A 87 4.02 -24.98 -6.50
C PRO A 87 4.44 -25.75 -7.77
N ASP A 88 4.19 -27.06 -7.75
CA ASP A 88 4.34 -27.90 -8.93
C ASP A 88 3.36 -27.49 -10.03
N GLN A 89 3.78 -27.58 -11.29
CA GLN A 89 2.93 -27.20 -12.42
C GLN A 89 1.67 -28.05 -12.55
N ASN A 90 0.58 -27.44 -13.00
CA ASN A 90 -0.72 -28.09 -13.26
C ASN A 90 -1.40 -28.63 -11.99
N THR A 91 -1.15 -28.03 -10.83
CA THR A 91 -1.91 -28.30 -9.61
C THR A 91 -2.93 -27.19 -9.32
N ILE A 92 -3.82 -27.42 -8.34
CA ILE A 92 -4.78 -26.40 -7.90
C ILE A 92 -4.03 -25.23 -7.25
N GLU A 93 -2.94 -25.54 -6.55
CA GLU A 93 -2.04 -24.56 -5.94
C GLU A 93 -1.35 -23.71 -7.01
N ASP A 94 -0.95 -24.27 -8.15
CA ASP A 94 -0.38 -23.55 -9.31
C ASP A 94 -1.38 -22.51 -9.84
N ASP A 95 -2.63 -22.90 -10.08
CA ASP A 95 -3.69 -21.99 -10.52
C ASP A 95 -3.97 -20.87 -9.49
N ARG A 96 -3.87 -21.17 -8.19
CA ARG A 96 -4.03 -20.17 -7.11
C ARG A 96 -2.81 -19.25 -7.02
N PHE A 97 -1.62 -19.79 -7.19
CA PHE A 97 -0.38 -19.05 -7.18
C PHE A 97 -0.35 -18.00 -8.29
N ASP A 98 -0.75 -18.38 -9.51
CA ASP A 98 -0.82 -17.47 -10.66
C ASP A 98 -1.69 -16.24 -10.38
N ILE A 99 -2.86 -16.41 -9.75
CA ILE A 99 -3.73 -15.27 -9.45
C ILE A 99 -3.16 -14.36 -8.34
N PHE A 100 -2.29 -14.89 -7.46
CA PHE A 100 -1.57 -14.07 -6.49
C PHE A 100 -0.44 -13.28 -7.13
N CYS A 101 0.24 -13.84 -8.14
CA CYS A 101 1.17 -13.09 -8.98
C CYS A 101 0.45 -11.95 -9.72
N ASP A 102 -0.70 -12.22 -10.34
CA ASP A 102 -1.51 -11.19 -11.00
C ASP A 102 -1.93 -10.07 -10.02
N LEU A 103 -2.30 -10.44 -8.78
CA LEU A 103 -2.65 -9.47 -7.74
C LEU A 103 -1.44 -8.63 -7.31
N LEU A 104 -0.25 -9.23 -7.23
CA LEU A 104 0.99 -8.53 -6.89
C LEU A 104 1.34 -7.50 -7.98
N ASP A 105 1.39 -7.94 -9.24
CA ASP A 105 1.63 -7.08 -10.39
C ASP A 105 0.63 -5.92 -10.42
N LYS A 106 -0.64 -6.23 -10.15
CA LYS A 106 -1.68 -5.21 -10.06
C LYS A 106 -1.42 -4.24 -8.93
N ALA A 107 -1.11 -4.72 -7.73
CA ALA A 107 -0.86 -3.88 -6.57
C ALA A 107 0.32 -2.92 -6.80
N CYS A 108 1.39 -3.38 -7.47
CA CYS A 108 2.58 -2.60 -7.78
C CYS A 108 2.32 -1.40 -8.72
N GLN A 109 1.21 -1.35 -9.45
CA GLN A 109 0.83 -0.16 -10.23
C GLN A 109 0.67 1.11 -9.39
N ALA A 110 0.45 0.98 -8.07
CA ALA A 110 0.47 2.14 -7.17
C ALA A 110 1.81 2.88 -7.16
N PHE A 111 2.94 2.19 -7.36
CA PHE A 111 4.25 2.83 -7.47
C PHE A 111 4.36 3.65 -8.74
N GLU A 112 3.87 3.14 -9.88
CA GLU A 112 3.87 3.87 -11.15
C GLU A 112 3.06 5.17 -11.04
N ILE A 113 1.88 5.11 -10.40
CA ILE A 113 1.06 6.29 -10.14
C ILE A 113 1.81 7.26 -9.22
N TYR A 114 2.40 6.77 -8.13
CA TYR A 114 3.18 7.60 -7.22
C TYR A 114 4.31 8.35 -7.95
N ASP A 115 5.10 7.64 -8.74
CA ASP A 115 6.22 8.17 -9.52
C ASP A 115 5.77 9.22 -10.54
N GLU A 116 4.65 8.96 -11.26
CA GLU A 116 4.09 9.90 -12.25
C GLU A 116 3.74 11.26 -11.62
N HIS A 117 3.26 11.25 -10.37
CA HIS A 117 2.84 12.45 -9.67
C HIS A 117 3.91 13.02 -8.75
N GLU A 118 5.06 12.39 -8.55
CA GLU A 118 6.05 12.82 -7.54
C GLU A 118 6.48 14.29 -7.76
N SER A 119 6.74 14.66 -9.01
CA SER A 119 7.23 15.98 -9.40
C SER A 119 6.15 17.05 -9.57
N ARG A 120 4.86 16.70 -9.44
CA ARG A 120 3.76 17.65 -9.66
C ARG A 120 3.57 18.59 -8.49
N GLU A 121 3.34 19.86 -8.77
CA GLU A 121 3.03 20.86 -7.75
C GLU A 121 1.59 20.66 -7.23
N ILE A 122 1.46 19.96 -6.11
CA ILE A 122 0.19 19.65 -5.45
C ILE A 122 0.30 20.12 -4.00
N ALA A 123 -0.72 20.83 -3.52
CA ALA A 123 -0.80 21.27 -2.12
C ALA A 123 -0.54 20.10 -1.16
N SER A 124 0.32 20.32 -0.16
CA SER A 124 0.92 19.22 0.61
C SER A 124 -0.12 18.35 1.31
N GLY A 125 -1.17 18.95 1.88
CA GLY A 125 -2.25 18.21 2.53
C GLY A 125 -3.00 17.27 1.58
N LYS A 126 -3.33 17.73 0.36
CA LYS A 126 -3.97 16.88 -0.67
C LYS A 126 -3.05 15.75 -1.11
N ARG A 127 -1.76 16.05 -1.31
CA ARG A 127 -0.74 15.06 -1.65
C ARG A 127 -0.65 13.98 -0.57
N LEU A 128 -0.56 14.35 0.70
CA LEU A 128 -0.54 13.42 1.82
C LEU A 128 -1.76 12.49 1.81
N TYR A 129 -2.96 13.05 1.60
CA TYR A 129 -4.18 12.26 1.51
C TYR A 129 -4.11 11.21 0.41
N LEU A 130 -3.73 11.61 -0.81
CA LEU A 130 -3.71 10.74 -1.98
C LEU A 130 -2.60 9.68 -1.91
N GLU A 131 -1.41 10.04 -1.42
CA GLU A 131 -0.32 9.08 -1.19
C GLU A 131 -0.70 8.07 -0.08
N CYS A 132 -1.40 8.50 0.97
CA CYS A 132 -1.91 7.59 2.00
C CYS A 132 -2.95 6.61 1.46
N GLU A 133 -3.86 7.05 0.57
CA GLU A 133 -4.84 6.17 -0.09
C GLU A 133 -4.14 5.07 -0.90
N LEU A 134 -3.15 5.43 -1.73
CA LEU A 134 -2.37 4.44 -2.48
C LEU A 134 -1.65 3.46 -1.56
N LEU A 135 -0.96 3.97 -0.52
CA LEU A 135 -0.24 3.16 0.44
C LEU A 135 -1.18 2.19 1.19
N GLU A 136 -2.41 2.58 1.51
CA GLU A 136 -3.36 1.68 2.16
C GLU A 136 -3.79 0.52 1.27
N ILE A 137 -4.08 0.84 0.00
CA ILE A 137 -4.49 -0.14 -1.01
C ILE A 137 -3.37 -1.15 -1.23
N ILE A 138 -2.16 -0.70 -1.56
CA ILE A 138 -1.03 -1.59 -1.84
C ILE A 138 -0.68 -2.45 -0.62
N ASN A 139 -0.65 -1.85 0.59
CA ASN A 139 -0.38 -2.61 1.81
C ASN A 139 -1.48 -3.64 2.12
N LYS A 140 -2.73 -3.39 1.72
CA LYS A 140 -3.82 -4.36 1.86
C LYS A 140 -3.62 -5.55 0.93
N SER A 141 -3.29 -5.28 -0.33
CA SER A 141 -3.03 -6.34 -1.31
C SER A 141 -1.85 -7.20 -0.87
N PHE A 142 -0.76 -6.59 -0.40
CA PHE A 142 0.40 -7.30 0.14
C PHE A 142 0.06 -8.17 1.35
N ASP A 143 -0.72 -7.66 2.30
CA ASP A 143 -1.17 -8.44 3.46
C ASP A 143 -2.05 -9.63 3.02
N THR A 144 -2.92 -9.44 2.03
CA THR A 144 -3.77 -10.50 1.46
C THR A 144 -2.92 -11.59 0.82
N ILE A 145 -2.00 -11.22 -0.09
CA ILE A 145 -1.11 -12.18 -0.78
C ILE A 145 -0.35 -12.99 0.27
N TYR A 146 0.29 -12.32 1.23
CA TYR A 146 1.07 -12.99 2.25
C TYR A 146 0.25 -13.99 3.05
N LYS A 147 -0.91 -13.56 3.55
CA LYS A 147 -1.79 -14.42 4.35
C LYS A 147 -2.27 -15.63 3.57
N LYS A 148 -2.61 -15.46 2.28
CA LYS A 148 -3.11 -16.54 1.43
C LYS A 148 -2.01 -17.51 0.99
N MET A 149 -0.82 -17.00 0.75
CA MET A 149 0.35 -17.83 0.46
C MET A 149 0.79 -18.71 1.62
N GLN A 150 0.50 -18.34 2.87
CA GLN A 150 0.72 -19.20 4.04
C GLN A 150 -0.25 -20.39 4.10
N THR A 151 -1.38 -20.32 3.40
CA THR A 151 -2.42 -21.37 3.36
C THR A 151 -2.67 -21.82 1.91
N LEU A 152 -1.61 -21.88 1.11
CA LEU A 152 -1.70 -22.26 -0.31
C LEU A 152 -2.19 -23.71 -0.51
N ASP A 153 -2.02 -24.58 0.48
CA ASP A 153 -2.48 -25.98 0.48
C ASP A 153 -3.91 -26.16 1.02
N GLU A 154 -4.56 -25.09 1.50
CA GLU A 154 -5.90 -25.12 2.12
C GLU A 154 -6.98 -25.79 1.27
N PHE A 155 -6.85 -25.72 -0.07
CA PHE A 155 -7.82 -26.24 -1.03
C PHE A 155 -7.29 -27.41 -1.88
N LYS A 156 -6.24 -28.12 -1.43
CA LYS A 156 -5.62 -29.22 -2.18
C LYS A 156 -6.62 -30.29 -2.66
N ASP A 157 -7.65 -30.55 -1.86
CA ASP A 157 -8.73 -31.50 -2.16
C ASP A 157 -10.08 -30.83 -2.47
N ASP A 158 -10.12 -29.49 -2.59
CA ASP A 158 -11.34 -28.69 -2.81
C ASP A 158 -11.19 -27.73 -3.99
N ARG A 159 -11.47 -28.26 -5.20
CA ARG A 159 -11.43 -27.46 -6.44
C ARG A 159 -12.42 -26.31 -6.45
N ASP A 160 -13.61 -26.51 -5.91
CA ASP A 160 -14.65 -25.48 -5.94
C ASP A 160 -14.28 -24.33 -5.00
N GLY A 161 -13.73 -24.63 -3.83
CA GLY A 161 -13.15 -23.66 -2.91
C GLY A 161 -12.02 -22.83 -3.56
N ALA A 162 -11.08 -23.49 -4.23
CA ALA A 162 -10.00 -22.81 -4.95
C ALA A 162 -10.52 -21.91 -6.08
N PHE A 163 -11.52 -22.36 -6.86
CA PHE A 163 -12.12 -21.53 -7.91
C PHE A 163 -12.84 -20.31 -7.36
N ASN A 164 -13.59 -20.47 -6.26
CA ASN A 164 -14.27 -19.35 -5.62
C ASN A 164 -13.29 -18.31 -5.09
N GLU A 165 -12.19 -18.73 -4.46
CA GLU A 165 -11.16 -17.80 -4.02
C GLU A 165 -10.55 -17.04 -5.19
N ARG A 166 -10.21 -17.74 -6.27
CA ARG A 166 -9.65 -17.12 -7.47
C ARG A 166 -10.59 -16.05 -8.04
N ASP A 167 -11.89 -16.33 -8.08
CA ASP A 167 -12.87 -15.37 -8.57
C ASP A 167 -13.04 -14.16 -7.64
N ILE A 168 -12.92 -14.35 -6.32
CA ILE A 168 -12.84 -13.25 -5.35
C ILE A 168 -11.60 -12.39 -5.61
N ILE A 169 -10.42 -12.99 -5.79
CA ILE A 169 -9.19 -12.24 -6.07
C ILE A 169 -9.27 -11.52 -7.41
N ARG A 170 -9.90 -12.10 -8.44
CA ARG A 170 -10.16 -11.39 -9.70
C ARG A 170 -11.05 -10.17 -9.52
N ILE A 171 -12.05 -10.24 -8.64
CA ILE A 171 -12.89 -9.08 -8.29
C ILE A 171 -12.05 -8.02 -7.57
N ASP A 172 -11.16 -8.43 -6.67
CA ASP A 172 -10.23 -7.53 -6.00
C ASP A 172 -9.29 -6.83 -7.00
N ILE A 173 -8.69 -7.57 -7.94
CA ILE A 173 -7.85 -7.02 -9.02
C ILE A 173 -8.62 -5.97 -9.84
N ARG A 174 -9.86 -6.28 -10.25
CA ARG A 174 -10.72 -5.32 -10.97
C ARG A 174 -11.10 -4.12 -10.11
N SER A 175 -11.21 -4.30 -8.80
CA SER A 175 -11.49 -3.20 -7.88
C SER A 175 -10.27 -2.28 -7.74
N LEU A 176 -9.05 -2.84 -7.77
CA LEU A 176 -7.81 -2.06 -7.81
C LEU A 176 -7.75 -1.17 -9.05
N ASP A 177 -8.11 -1.70 -10.23
CA ASP A 177 -8.21 -0.91 -11.47
C ASP A 177 -9.04 0.37 -11.30
N VAL A 178 -10.24 0.21 -10.73
CA VAL A 178 -11.17 1.32 -10.51
C VAL A 178 -10.61 2.28 -9.46
N GLN A 179 -10.09 1.78 -8.35
CA GLN A 179 -9.53 2.60 -7.28
C GLN A 179 -8.33 3.42 -7.76
N TYR A 180 -7.42 2.81 -8.51
CA TYR A 180 -6.25 3.47 -9.07
C TYR A 180 -6.63 4.51 -10.11
N SER A 181 -7.59 4.20 -10.99
CA SER A 181 -8.11 5.20 -11.93
C SER A 181 -8.70 6.42 -11.22
N LEU A 182 -9.47 6.20 -10.15
CA LEU A 182 -10.07 7.28 -9.36
C LEU A 182 -9.02 8.11 -8.62
N ILE A 183 -8.02 7.47 -8.01
CA ILE A 183 -6.94 8.18 -7.29
C ILE A 183 -6.05 8.94 -8.28
N HIS A 184 -5.72 8.35 -9.42
CA HIS A 184 -4.97 9.01 -10.50
C HIS A 184 -5.72 10.25 -11.00
N GLU A 185 -7.02 10.14 -11.25
CA GLU A 185 -7.86 11.27 -11.63
C GLU A 185 -7.84 12.37 -10.55
N ARG A 186 -7.90 11.99 -9.27
CA ARG A 186 -7.81 12.96 -8.16
C ARG A 186 -6.46 13.64 -8.06
N PHE A 187 -5.35 12.94 -8.31
CA PHE A 187 -4.04 13.57 -8.43
C PHE A 187 -4.02 14.62 -9.55
N LEU A 188 -4.55 14.28 -10.73
CA LEU A 188 -4.65 15.20 -11.86
C LEU A 188 -5.51 16.43 -11.53
N LYS A 189 -6.69 16.23 -10.94
CA LYS A 189 -7.57 17.31 -10.52
C LYS A 189 -6.92 18.19 -9.45
N ALA A 190 -6.24 17.59 -8.46
CA ALA A 190 -5.54 18.33 -7.42
C ALA A 190 -4.40 19.18 -7.99
N PHE A 191 -3.68 18.66 -8.99
CA PHE A 191 -2.64 19.40 -9.73
C PHE A 191 -3.22 20.53 -10.60
N LEU A 192 -4.37 20.31 -11.23
CA LEU A 192 -5.05 21.31 -12.06
C LEU A 192 -5.93 22.29 -11.25
N GLU A 193 -5.86 22.24 -9.92
CA GLU A 193 -6.68 23.04 -9.00
C GLU A 193 -8.20 22.88 -9.20
N MET A 194 -8.62 21.72 -9.70
CA MET A 194 -10.02 21.37 -9.90
C MET A 194 -10.63 20.76 -8.63
N GLU A 195 -11.97 20.73 -8.58
CA GLU A 195 -12.71 19.95 -7.58
C GLU A 195 -12.45 18.45 -7.78
N TRP A 196 -12.19 17.73 -6.68
CA TRP A 196 -11.68 16.35 -6.68
C TRP A 196 -12.31 15.49 -5.59
#